data_AF-A0A3N5Z1A6-F1
#
_entry.id   AF-A0A3N5Z1A6-F1
#
_cell.length_a   1.000
_cell.length_b   1.000
_cell.length_c   1.000
_cell.angle_alpha   90.00
_cell.angle_beta   90.00
_cell.angle_gamma   90.00
#
_symmetry.space_group_name_H-M   'P 1'
#
loop_
_entity.id
_entity.type
_entity.pdbx_description
1 polymer ?
#
loop_
_entity_poly.entity_id
_entity_poly.type
_entity_poly.pdbx_seq_one_letter_code
_entity_poly.pdbx_strand_id
1 'polypeptide(L)'
;MSVTLINPPFLFPQREEIVRSHCTGLRILSAWLKGKGHRVHFLDALALGFDEVALFANGYRVGLSAARTAERIPADTTLVGISVPYSQLAPIAHEIVHEIRR
;
A
#
# COMPACT_ATOMS: atom_id res chain seq x y z
N MET A 1 15.40 -13.43 -2.97
CA MET A 1 14.35 -12.94 -3.90
C MET A 1 14.13 -11.45 -3.68
N SER A 2 13.63 -10.72 -4.69
CA SER A 2 13.18 -9.32 -4.57
C SER A 2 11.68 -9.31 -4.25
N VAL A 3 11.32 -8.74 -3.10
CA VAL A 3 9.95 -8.71 -2.57
C VAL A 3 9.52 -7.26 -2.36
N THR A 4 8.35 -6.87 -2.87
CA THR A 4 7.75 -5.58 -2.58
C THR A 4 6.60 -5.76 -1.60
N LEU A 5 6.67 -5.07 -0.46
CA LEU A 5 5.63 -5.04 0.56
C LEU A 5 4.94 -3.67 0.53
N ILE A 6 3.62 -3.67 0.34
CA ILE A 6 2.81 -2.48 0.13
C ILE A 6 1.88 -2.24 1.33
N ASN A 7 2.00 -1.09 1.98
CA ASN A 7 0.93 -0.51 2.78
C ASN A 7 0.05 0.32 1.82
N PRO A 8 -1.21 -0.05 1.56
CA PRO A 8 -2.04 0.62 0.57
C PRO A 8 -2.47 2.01 1.02
N PRO A 9 -3.07 2.80 0.11
CA PRO A 9 -3.91 3.94 0.48
C PRO A 9 -5.00 3.52 1.46
N PHE A 10 -5.50 4.47 2.24
CA PHE A 10 -6.47 4.23 3.28
C PHE A 10 -7.82 4.89 2.97
N LEU A 11 -8.90 4.34 3.54
CA LEU A 11 -10.24 4.90 3.44
C LEU A 11 -10.65 5.53 4.76
N PHE A 12 -11.12 6.76 4.69
CA PHE A 12 -11.69 7.51 5.81
C PHE A 12 -13.14 7.88 5.50
N PRO A 13 -14.10 7.62 6.41
CA PRO A 13 -15.49 8.04 6.24
C PRO A 13 -15.63 9.57 6.12
N GLN A 14 -14.90 10.31 6.97
CA GLN A 14 -14.95 11.77 7.06
C GLN A 14 -13.56 12.39 6.89
N ARG A 15 -13.50 13.66 6.47
CA ARG A 15 -12.23 14.34 6.20
C ARG A 15 -11.47 14.67 7.48
N GLU A 16 -12.21 14.91 8.56
CA GLU A 16 -11.71 15.25 9.88
C GLU A 16 -11.07 14.05 10.59
N GLU A 17 -11.39 12.82 10.14
CA GLU A 17 -10.83 11.56 10.67
C GLU A 17 -9.50 11.18 10.01
N ILE A 18 -9.04 11.91 9.00
CA ILE A 18 -7.81 11.60 8.26
C ILE A 18 -6.62 11.65 9.23
N VAL A 19 -6.02 10.48 9.46
CA VAL A 19 -4.88 10.33 10.36
C VAL A 19 -3.79 9.47 9.70
N ARG A 20 -2.54 9.70 10.10
CA ARG A 20 -1.44 8.82 9.71
C ARG A 20 -1.60 7.48 10.39
N SER A 21 -1.77 6.42 9.60
CA SER A 21 -1.78 5.04 10.09
C SER A 21 -0.37 4.45 10.04
N HIS A 22 0.03 3.76 11.11
CA HIS A 22 1.30 3.03 11.14
C HIS A 22 1.13 1.60 10.62
N CYS A 23 2.09 1.15 9.83
CA CYS A 23 2.10 -0.17 9.18
C CYS A 23 3.07 -1.15 9.88
N THR A 24 3.07 -1.18 11.22
CA THR A 24 4.07 -1.90 12.03
C THR A 24 4.19 -3.39 11.69
N GLY A 25 3.08 -4.08 11.46
CA GLY A 25 3.11 -5.50 11.08
C GLY A 25 3.91 -5.76 9.78
N LEU A 26 3.74 -4.88 8.79
CA LEU A 26 4.46 -4.97 7.52
C LEU A 26 5.95 -4.62 7.69
N ARG A 27 6.27 -3.69 8.59
CA ARG A 27 7.67 -3.35 8.95
C ARG A 27 8.38 -4.52 9.62
N ILE A 28 7.72 -5.24 10.52
CA ILE A 28 8.26 -6.44 11.16
C ILE A 28 8.49 -7.54 10.12
N LEU A 29 7.52 -7.79 9.24
CA LEU A 29 7.67 -8.75 8.14
C LEU A 29 8.84 -8.39 7.22
N SER A 30 8.99 -7.10 6.90
CA SER A 30 10.12 -6.59 6.11
C SER A 30 11.47 -6.91 6.78
N ALA A 31 11.59 -6.65 8.08
CA ALA A 31 12.80 -6.94 8.84
C ALA A 31 13.10 -8.46 8.86
N TRP A 32 12.09 -9.29 9.08
CA TRP A 32 12.23 -10.74 9.08
C TRP A 32 12.69 -11.29 7.71
N LEU A 33 12.06 -10.85 6.62
CA LEU A 33 12.43 -11.25 5.25
C LEU A 33 13.86 -10.82 4.89
N LYS A 34 14.27 -9.60 5.29
CA LYS A 34 15.65 -9.13 5.12
C LYS A 34 16.62 -10.03 5.89
N GLY A 35 16.29 -10.41 7.13
CA GLY A 35 17.07 -11.34 7.94
C GLY A 35 17.20 -12.75 7.33
N LYS A 36 16.34 -13.11 6.39
CA LYS A 36 16.40 -14.35 5.60
C LYS A 36 17.12 -14.19 4.25
N GLY A 37 17.76 -13.03 4.00
CA GLY A 37 18.52 -12.78 2.77
C GLY A 37 17.68 -12.33 1.57
N HIS A 38 16.41 -11.96 1.77
CA HIS A 38 15.60 -11.36 0.70
C HIS A 38 15.87 -9.86 0.58
N ARG A 39 15.85 -9.34 -0.66
CA ARG A 39 15.81 -7.89 -0.91
C ARG A 39 14.35 -7.45 -0.75
N VAL A 40 14.09 -6.54 0.17
CA VAL A 40 12.73 -6.07 0.43
C VAL A 40 12.61 -4.59 0.12
N HIS A 41 11.75 -4.26 -0.85
CA HIS A 41 11.28 -2.91 -1.12
C HIS A 41 10.01 -2.66 -0.30
N PHE A 42 10.01 -1.59 0.50
CA PHE A 42 8.87 -1.23 1.32
C PHE A 42 8.19 0.00 0.72
N LEU A 43 6.93 -0.14 0.31
CA LEU A 43 6.16 0.91 -0.33
C LEU A 43 4.98 1.30 0.57
N ASP A 44 5.02 2.53 1.09
CA ASP A 44 3.95 3.06 1.94
C ASP A 44 3.11 4.08 1.16
N ALA A 45 2.07 3.60 0.49
CA ALA A 45 1.25 4.43 -0.39
C ALA A 45 0.44 5.48 0.38
N LEU A 46 0.01 5.18 1.61
CA LEU A 46 -0.61 6.18 2.49
C LEU A 46 0.39 7.28 2.87
N ALA A 47 1.57 6.92 3.35
CA ALA A 47 2.54 7.92 3.81
C ALA A 47 3.11 8.77 2.66
N LEU A 48 3.37 8.16 1.49
CA LEU A 48 3.94 8.85 0.33
C LEU A 48 2.95 9.79 -0.37
N GLY A 49 1.65 9.52 -0.27
CA GLY A 49 0.59 10.32 -0.86
C GLY A 49 -0.36 10.88 0.19
N PHE A 50 0.13 11.19 1.40
CA PHE A 50 -0.76 11.57 2.50
C PHE A 50 -1.58 12.84 2.20
N ASP A 51 -1.02 13.75 1.41
CA ASP A 51 -1.70 14.97 0.97
C ASP A 51 -2.61 14.75 -0.26
N GLU A 52 -2.59 13.54 -0.84
CA GLU A 52 -3.46 13.13 -1.94
C GLU A 52 -4.77 12.58 -1.40
N VAL A 53 -5.78 13.44 -1.37
CA VAL A 53 -7.13 13.10 -0.92
C VAL A 53 -8.08 13.12 -2.11
N ALA A 54 -8.78 12.00 -2.33
CA ALA A 54 -9.79 11.88 -3.38
C ALA A 54 -11.09 11.33 -2.81
N LEU A 55 -12.23 11.77 -3.36
CA LEU A 55 -13.51 11.13 -3.07
C LEU A 55 -13.49 9.69 -3.60
N PHE A 56 -13.95 8.76 -2.78
CA PHE A 56 -14.01 7.35 -3.13
C PHE A 56 -15.25 6.72 -2.50
N ALA A 57 -16.16 6.24 -3.35
CA ALA A 57 -17.49 5.77 -2.95
C ALA A 57 -18.19 6.81 -2.03
N ASN A 58 -18.45 6.47 -0.78
CA ASN A 58 -19.09 7.32 0.23
C ASN A 58 -18.12 7.92 1.26
N GLY A 59 -16.82 7.97 0.96
CA GLY A 59 -15.81 8.55 1.83
C GLY A 59 -14.62 9.11 1.06
N TYR A 60 -13.45 9.08 1.69
CA TYR A 60 -12.21 9.65 1.18
C TYR A 60 -11.13 8.59 1.09
N ARG A 61 -10.49 8.45 -0.07
CA ARG A 61 -9.23 7.73 -0.23
C ARG A 61 -8.08 8.69 0.00
N VAL A 62 -7.15 8.30 0.85
CA VAL A 62 -5.92 9.07 1.16
C VAL A 62 -4.70 8.22 0.86
N GLY A 63 -3.76 8.76 0.09
CA GLY A 63 -2.58 8.04 -0.38
C GLY A 63 -2.46 8.03 -1.90
N LEU A 64 -1.36 7.46 -2.40
CA LEU A 64 -1.09 7.33 -3.83
C LEU A 64 -2.23 6.60 -4.57
N SER A 65 -2.49 6.96 -5.82
CA SER A 65 -3.40 6.17 -6.66
C SER A 65 -2.88 4.76 -6.92
N ALA A 66 -3.74 3.84 -7.40
CA ALA A 66 -3.35 2.49 -7.77
C ALA A 66 -2.25 2.48 -8.85
N ALA A 67 -2.40 3.29 -9.90
CA ALA A 67 -1.39 3.43 -10.96
C ALA A 67 -0.04 3.93 -10.40
N ARG A 68 -0.04 5.00 -9.60
CA ARG A 68 1.19 5.55 -9.01
C ARG A 68 1.84 4.61 -8.01
N THR A 69 1.05 3.75 -7.35
CA THR A 69 1.54 2.68 -6.49
C THR A 69 2.22 1.60 -7.33
N ALA A 70 1.59 1.15 -8.43
CA ALA A 70 2.13 0.16 -9.34
C ALA A 70 3.44 0.62 -10.01
N GLU A 71 3.50 1.87 -10.48
CA GLU A 71 4.71 2.49 -11.07
C GLU A 71 5.94 2.49 -10.14
N ARG A 72 5.73 2.40 -8.83
CA ARG A 72 6.82 2.42 -7.83
C ARG A 72 7.37 1.04 -7.51
N ILE A 73 6.76 -0.02 -8.02
CA ILE A 73 7.25 -1.38 -7.81
C ILE A 73 8.52 -1.59 -8.65
N PRO A 74 9.67 -1.96 -8.05
CA PRO A 74 10.87 -2.25 -8.81
C PRO A 74 10.65 -3.37 -9.84
N ALA A 75 11.17 -3.19 -11.06
CA ALA A 75 11.02 -4.15 -12.15
C ALA A 75 11.60 -5.54 -11.85
N ASP A 76 12.55 -5.64 -10.91
CA ASP A 76 13.13 -6.92 -10.47
C ASP A 76 12.28 -7.63 -9.39
N THR A 77 11.13 -7.06 -8.99
CA THR A 77 10.24 -7.64 -7.99
C THR A 77 9.68 -8.98 -8.46
N THR A 78 9.92 -10.02 -7.66
CA THR A 78 9.44 -11.39 -7.92
C THR A 78 8.20 -11.77 -7.10
N LEU A 79 7.91 -11.01 -6.05
CA LEU A 79 6.76 -11.21 -5.18
C LEU A 79 6.24 -9.86 -4.66
N VAL A 80 4.93 -9.65 -4.75
CA VAL A 80 4.27 -8.48 -4.17
C VAL A 80 3.35 -8.95 -3.04
N GLY A 81 3.49 -8.34 -1.86
CA GLY A 81 2.56 -8.50 -0.74
C GLY A 81 1.87 -7.18 -0.44
N ILE A 82 0.54 -7.18 -0.34
CA ILE A 82 -0.27 -6.01 -0.02
C ILE A 82 -0.92 -6.23 1.35
N SER A 83 -0.72 -5.30 2.29
CA SER A 83 -1.37 -5.37 3.59
C SER A 83 -2.81 -4.89 3.51
N VAL A 84 -3.76 -5.72 3.92
CA VAL A 84 -5.20 -5.39 3.97
C VAL A 84 -5.70 -5.64 5.40
N PRO A 85 -5.39 -4.73 6.35
CA PRO A 85 -5.75 -4.93 7.76
C PRO A 85 -7.27 -4.85 8.02
N TYR A 86 -8.01 -4.17 7.14
CA TYR A 86 -9.46 -4.03 7.24
C TYR A 86 -10.10 -4.42 5.90
N SER A 87 -11.20 -5.18 5.96
CA SER A 87 -11.92 -5.67 4.78
C SER A 87 -12.38 -4.56 3.84
N GLN A 88 -12.66 -3.37 4.36
CA GLN A 88 -13.03 -2.20 3.57
C GLN A 88 -11.93 -1.75 2.58
N LEU A 89 -10.67 -2.15 2.78
CA LEU A 89 -9.57 -1.83 1.86
C LEU A 89 -9.45 -2.82 0.70
N ALA A 90 -10.27 -3.89 0.67
CA ALA A 90 -10.23 -4.87 -0.41
C ALA A 90 -10.42 -4.27 -1.82
N PRO A 91 -11.35 -3.31 -2.06
CA PRO A 91 -11.47 -2.65 -3.37
C PRO A 91 -10.18 -1.94 -3.80
N ILE A 92 -9.50 -1.23 -2.91
CA ILE A 92 -8.22 -0.57 -3.20
C ILE A 92 -7.16 -1.61 -3.53
N ALA A 93 -7.09 -2.70 -2.77
CA ALA A 93 -6.15 -3.78 -3.05
C ALA A 93 -6.39 -4.40 -4.44
N HIS A 94 -7.64 -4.60 -4.82
CA HIS A 94 -8.00 -5.08 -6.17
C HIS A 94 -7.61 -4.09 -7.28
N GLU A 95 -7.81 -2.78 -7.08
CA GLU A 95 -7.35 -1.75 -8.03
C GLU A 95 -5.83 -1.79 -8.22
N ILE A 96 -5.08 -1.89 -7.13
CA ILE A 96 -3.61 -2.01 -7.18
C ILE A 96 -3.20 -3.29 -7.91
N VAL A 97 -3.80 -4.44 -7.58
CA VAL A 97 -3.50 -5.72 -8.26
C VAL A 97 -3.84 -5.65 -9.74
N HIS A 98 -4.92 -4.96 -10.12
CA HIS A 98 -5.26 -4.74 -11.52
C HIS A 98 -4.14 -3.97 -12.23
N GLU A 99 -3.72 -2.83 -11.70
CA GLU A 99 -2.66 -2.00 -12.29
C GLU A 99 -1.29 -2.72 -12.34
N ILE A 100 -0.97 -3.57 -11.37
CA ILE A 100 0.26 -4.38 -11.38
C ILE A 100 0.27 -5.42 -12.51
N ARG A 101 -0.91 -5.91 -12.90
CA ARG A 101 -1.05 -6.99 -13.91
C ARG A 101 -1.18 -6.48 -15.34
N ARG A 102 -1.26 -5.16 -15.55
CA ARG A 102 -1.27 -4.54 -16.87
C ARG A 102 0.11 -4.61 -17.50
#